data_AF-X1QHD6-F1
#
_entry.id   AF-X1QHD6-F1
#
_cell.length_a   1.000
_cell.length_b   1.000
_cell.length_c   1.000
_cell.angle_alpha   90.00
_cell.angle_beta   90.00
_cell.angle_gamma   90.00
#
_symmetry.space_group_name_H-M   'P 1'
#
loop_
_entity.id
_entity.type
_entity.pdbx_description
1 polymer ?
#
loop_
_entity_poly.entity_id
_entity_poly.type
_entity_poly.pdbx_seq_one_letter_code
_entity_poly.pdbx_strand_id
1 'polypeptide(L)' 'MDETLINMVEKEEARGIAKWGKIDRSPELLLNAATEELGEVAHAINHKEGVENISQEIAEAIGVLSRLHDMVWSIGKR' A
#
# COMPACT_ATOMS: atom_id res chain seq x y z
N MET A 1 -14.84 1.77 -3.10
CA MET A 1 -14.09 0.85 -3.98
C MET A 1 -14.97 -0.37 -4.25
N ASP A 2 -14.73 -1.10 -5.33
CA ASP A 2 -15.31 -2.43 -5.54
C ASP A 2 -14.90 -3.40 -4.41
N GLU A 3 -15.77 -4.32 -4.02
CA GLU A 3 -15.53 -5.30 -2.94
C GLU A 3 -14.30 -6.17 -3.23
N THR A 4 -14.07 -6.50 -4.50
CA THR A 4 -12.88 -7.25 -4.93
C THR A 4 -11.60 -6.51 -4.58
N LEU A 5 -11.56 -5.21 -4.90
CA LEU A 5 -10.40 -4.36 -4.66
C LEU A 5 -10.21 -4.11 -3.15
N ILE A 6 -11.30 -3.94 -2.39
CA ILE A 6 -11.22 -3.80 -0.92
C ILE A 6 -10.58 -5.05 -0.30
N ASN A 7 -11.07 -6.24 -0.66
CA ASN A 7 -10.53 -7.50 -0.15
C ASN A 7 -9.06 -7.73 -0.53
N MET A 8 -8.65 -7.26 -1.73
CA MET A 8 -7.24 -7.30 -2.13
C MET A 8 -6.40 -6.36 -1.26
N VAL A 9 -6.85 -5.12 -1.08
CA VAL A 9 -6.15 -4.12 -0.25
C VAL A 9 -6.01 -4.60 1.19
N GLU A 10 -7.06 -5.13 1.81
CA GLU A 10 -7.00 -5.65 3.18
C GLU A 10 -6.00 -6.81 3.32
N LYS A 11 -5.92 -7.69 2.31
CA LYS A 11 -4.92 -8.77 2.28
C LYS A 11 -3.51 -8.26 2.13
N GLU A 12 -3.29 -7.31 1.22
CA GLU A 12 -1.97 -6.72 1.00
C GLU A 12 -1.54 -5.84 2.17
N GLU A 13 -2.46 -5.19 2.87
CA GLU A 13 -2.16 -4.48 4.12
C GLU A 13 -1.66 -5.44 5.19
N ALA A 14 -2.33 -6.58 5.39
CA ALA A 14 -1.89 -7.61 6.32
C ALA A 14 -0.52 -8.20 5.95
N ARG A 15 -0.28 -8.44 4.65
CA ARG A 15 1.02 -8.90 4.14
C ARG A 15 2.11 -7.85 4.30
N GLY A 16 1.80 -6.59 4.02
CA GLY A 16 2.69 -5.46 4.21
C GLY A 16 3.13 -5.35 5.68
N ILE A 17 2.19 -5.41 6.61
CA ILE A 17 2.48 -5.44 8.06
C ILE A 17 3.38 -6.63 8.42
N ALA A 18 3.17 -7.81 7.81
CA ALA A 18 3.98 -9.00 8.05
C ALA A 18 5.40 -8.93 7.44
N LYS A 19 5.53 -8.43 6.21
CA LYS A 19 6.79 -8.30 5.44
C LYS A 19 7.71 -7.25 6.05
N TRP A 20 7.13 -6.15 6.50
CA TRP A 20 7.86 -4.96 6.89
C TRP A 20 7.92 -4.80 8.42
N GLY A 21 7.06 -5.49 9.19
CA GLY A 21 6.92 -5.27 10.65
C GLY A 21 6.34 -3.88 10.94
N LYS A 22 6.40 -3.42 12.20
CA LYS A 22 5.94 -2.07 12.61
C LYS A 22 6.83 -0.97 11.96
N ILE A 23 6.74 -0.75 10.65
CA ILE A 23 7.31 0.42 9.95
C ILE A 23 6.37 1.62 10.08
N ASP A 24 5.16 1.37 10.57
CA ASP A 24 4.17 2.34 11.06
C ASP A 24 4.69 3.03 12.34
N ARG A 25 5.83 3.71 12.23
CA ARG A 25 6.48 4.47 13.29
C ARG A 25 6.36 5.97 13.05
N SER A 26 6.32 6.40 11.80
CA SER A 26 6.12 7.79 11.44
C SER A 26 5.48 7.94 10.05
N PRO A 27 4.79 9.06 9.78
CA PRO A 27 4.19 9.33 8.48
C PRO A 27 5.21 9.33 7.34
N GLU A 28 6.44 9.80 7.58
CA GLU A 28 7.50 9.87 6.57
C GLU A 28 7.93 8.49 6.11
N LEU A 29 8.01 7.51 7.02
CA LEU A 29 8.36 6.13 6.66
C LEU A 29 7.26 5.48 5.80
N LEU A 30 5.99 5.72 6.13
CA LEU A 30 4.87 5.22 5.34
C LEU A 30 4.76 5.94 3.98
N LEU A 31 5.10 7.22 3.90
CA LEU A 31 5.16 7.94 2.61
C LEU A 31 6.28 7.41 1.71
N ASN A 32 7.45 7.11 2.27
CA ASN A 32 8.55 6.50 1.52
C ASN A 32 8.14 5.10 1.00
N ALA A 33 7.53 4.28 1.85
CA ALA A 33 7.02 2.97 1.43
C ALA A 33 5.97 3.11 0.31
N ALA A 34 5.03 4.05 0.42
CA ALA A 34 4.05 4.28 -0.66
C ALA A 34 4.73 4.71 -1.98
N THR A 35 5.84 5.44 -1.90
CA THR A 35 6.63 5.83 -3.07
C THR A 35 7.33 4.64 -3.71
N GLU A 36 7.85 3.72 -2.90
CA GLU A 36 8.44 2.45 -3.37
C GLU A 36 7.38 1.59 -4.09
N GLU A 37 6.21 1.38 -3.48
CA GLU A 37 5.14 0.59 -4.12
C GLU A 37 4.62 1.23 -5.42
N LEU A 38 4.57 2.57 -5.50
CA LEU A 38 4.26 3.26 -6.76
C LEU A 38 5.32 3.00 -7.85
N GLY A 39 6.58 2.81 -7.44
CA GLY A 39 7.66 2.39 -8.32
C GLY A 39 7.43 0.98 -8.87
N GLU A 40 6.97 0.05 -8.05
CA GLU A 40 6.63 -1.32 -8.47
C GLU A 40 5.40 -1.35 -9.39
N VAL A 41 4.37 -0.53 -9.12
CA VAL A 41 3.25 -0.33 -10.06
C VAL A 41 3.75 0.15 -11.43
N ALA A 42 4.63 1.16 -11.44
CA ALA A 42 5.21 1.65 -12.68
C ALA A 42 6.05 0.57 -13.38
N HIS A 43 6.81 -0.23 -12.62
CA HIS A 43 7.57 -1.36 -13.13
C HIS A 43 6.65 -2.38 -13.81
N ALA A 44 5.62 -2.87 -13.13
CA ALA A 44 4.71 -3.91 -13.62
C ALA A 44 3.95 -3.46 -14.89
N ILE A 45 3.52 -2.20 -14.93
CA ILE A 45 2.87 -1.63 -16.13
C ILE A 45 3.85 -1.55 -17.30
N ASN A 46 5.06 -1.01 -17.08
CA ASN A 46 6.05 -0.83 -18.13
C ASN A 46 6.56 -2.17 -18.71
N HIS A 47 6.61 -3.21 -17.88
CA HIS A 47 7.03 -4.56 -18.29
C HIS A 47 5.87 -5.46 -18.72
N LYS A 48 4.63 -4.98 -18.69
CA LYS A 48 3.42 -5.71 -19.11
C LYS A 48 3.24 -7.04 -18.38
N GLU A 49 3.41 -7.03 -17.06
CA GLU A 49 3.42 -8.25 -16.22
C GLU A 49 2.05 -8.94 -16.06
N GLY A 50 1.02 -8.46 -16.77
CA GLY A 50 -0.32 -9.01 -16.73
C GLY A 50 -1.22 -8.34 -15.69
N VAL A 51 -2.54 -8.48 -15.89
CA VAL A 51 -3.54 -7.76 -15.11
C VAL A 51 -3.50 -8.15 -13.63
N GLU A 52 -3.20 -9.41 -13.31
CA GLU A 52 -3.13 -9.90 -11.94
C GLU A 52 -1.98 -9.24 -11.17
N ASN A 53 -0.76 -9.25 -11.70
CA ASN A 53 0.40 -8.61 -11.06
C ASN A 53 0.21 -7.10 -10.94
N ILE A 54 -0.23 -6.43 -12.01
CA ILE A 54 -0.49 -4.98 -11.96
C ILE A 54 -1.55 -4.65 -10.90
N SER A 55 -2.59 -5.48 -10.77
CA SER A 55 -3.63 -5.28 -9.75
C SER A 55 -3.12 -5.53 -8.33
N GLN A 56 -2.20 -6.48 -8.15
CA GLN A 56 -1.55 -6.72 -6.86
C GLN A 56 -0.70 -5.51 -6.45
N GLU A 57 0.18 -5.02 -7.32
CA GLU A 57 1.02 -3.85 -7.02
C GLU A 57 0.18 -2.61 -6.68
N ILE A 58 -0.93 -2.40 -7.39
CA ILE A 58 -1.87 -1.30 -7.09
C ILE A 58 -2.51 -1.50 -5.71
N ALA A 59 -2.89 -2.74 -5.36
CA ALA A 59 -3.45 -3.03 -4.04
C ALA A 59 -2.42 -2.84 -2.91
N GLU A 60 -1.15 -3.19 -3.13
CA GLU A 60 -0.04 -2.94 -2.20
C GLU A 60 0.12 -1.42 -1.96
N ALA A 61 0.19 -0.62 -3.03
CA ALA A 61 0.29 0.84 -2.92
C ALA A 61 -0.90 1.46 -2.16
N ILE A 62 -2.13 1.02 -2.43
CA ILE A 62 -3.33 1.50 -1.72
C ILE A 62 -3.27 1.09 -0.23
N GLY A 63 -2.84 -0.13 0.08
CA GLY A 63 -2.71 -0.60 1.46
C GLY A 63 -1.73 0.25 2.28
N VAL A 64 -0.60 0.67 1.68
CA VAL A 64 0.34 1.59 2.35
C VAL A 64 -0.28 2.98 2.55
N LEU A 65 -0.96 3.51 1.52
CA LEU A 65 -1.64 4.82 1.62
C LEU A 65 -2.77 4.83 2.65
N SER A 66 -3.50 3.73 2.80
CA SER A 66 -4.52 3.53 3.83
C SER A 66 -3.93 3.68 5.23
N ARG A 67 -2.84 2.97 5.51
CA ARG A 67 -2.13 3.06 6.80
C ARG A 67 -1.54 4.45 7.06
N LEU A 68 -1.02 5.11 6.01
CA LEU A 68 -0.53 6.49 6.10
C LEU A 68 -1.66 7.45 6.50
N HIS A 69 -2.81 7.34 5.85
CA HIS A 69 -4.00 8.13 6.17
C HIS A 69 -4.38 7.96 7.65
N ASP A 70 -4.49 6.70 8.11
CA ASP A 70 -4.90 6.40 9.48
C ASP A 70 -3.93 6.94 10.52
N MET A 71 -2.62 6.86 10.25
CA MET A 71 -1.60 7.43 11.12
C MET A 71 -1.73 8.96 11.21
N VAL A 72 -1.81 9.66 10.07
CA VAL A 72 -1.94 11.12 10.04
C VAL A 72 -3.24 11.57 10.72
N TRP A 73 -4.33 10.87 10.46
CA TRP A 73 -5.62 11.11 11.09
C TRP A 73 -5.57 10.94 12.61
N SER A 74 -4.85 9.92 13.11
CA SER A 74 -4.67 9.69 14.54
C SER A 74 -3.86 10.78 15.26
N ILE A 75 -2.96 11.46 14.54
CA ILE A 75 -2.17 12.57 15.06
C ILE A 75 -3.04 13.81 15.24
N GLY A 76 -3.89 14.14 14.25
CA GLY A 76 -4.75 15.34 14.26
C GLY A 76 -5.91 15.30 15.26
N LYS A 77 -6.17 14.15 15.89
CA LYS A 77 -7.19 13.99 16.94
C LYS A 77 -6.66 14.13 18.38
N ARG A 78 -5.36 14.38 18.55
CA ARG A 78 -4.75 14.68 19.87
C ARG A 78 -4.80 16.17 20.15
#